data_AF-A0A0V0HKE9-F1
#
_entry.id   AF-A0A0V0HKE9-F1
#
_cell.length_a   1.000
_cell.length_b   1.000
_cell.length_c   1.000
_cell.angle_alpha   90.00
_cell.angle_beta   90.00
_cell.angle_gamma   90.00
#
_symmetry.space_group_name_H-M   'P 1'
#
loop_
_entity.id
_entity.type
_entity.pdbx_description
1 polymer ?
#
loop_
_entity_poly.entity_id
_entity_poly.type
_entity_poly.pdbx_seq_one_letter_code
_entity_poly.pdbx_strand_id
1 'polypeptide(L)'
;MATKLLLTLAICRLIVTVGFTFNPNDLLRLGLNGKLSVAPADLQSASVDFGGVYRAEPLAVLHPATSEDVARLVKAAYDSARGFTVSARGHGHSINGQAMTTNGVVVQMSGGGGSKNKMLTISEKFMYADVWGGELWIDVLTSTLEYGLAPKSWTDYLYLTVGGTLSNAGISGQAFNHGPQISNVHELDVVTGKGELLTCSEKENSELFQAVLGGLGQFGIITRARIALEQAPQRVRWIRVLYSNFSTFTQDQEYLISLHGKPASQKFDYVEGFVIVDEGLINNWRSSFFSPSNPVKVSSLKAEGGVLYCLEITKNYHLSNADTIDQEIEILLKN
;
A
#
# COMPACT_ATOMS: atom_id res chain seq x y z
N MET A 1 34.09 20.09 -49.09
CA MET A 1 34.20 20.10 -47.62
C MET A 1 32.83 20.18 -46.94
N ALA A 2 31.94 21.07 -47.38
CA ALA A 2 30.59 21.24 -46.83
C ALA A 2 29.70 19.97 -46.85
N THR A 3 29.78 19.14 -47.89
CA THR A 3 28.97 17.91 -48.01
C THR A 3 29.36 16.83 -47.00
N LYS A 4 30.65 16.77 -46.62
CA LYS A 4 31.11 15.86 -45.55
C LYS A 4 30.61 16.33 -44.19
N LEU A 5 30.67 17.64 -43.92
CA LEU A 5 30.22 18.24 -42.65
C LEU A 5 28.71 18.05 -42.42
N LEU A 6 27.90 18.22 -43.47
CA LEU A 6 26.45 17.99 -43.44
C LEU A 6 26.10 16.52 -43.16
N LEU A 7 26.84 15.58 -43.74
CA LEU A 7 26.66 14.15 -43.49
C LEU A 7 27.03 13.78 -42.04
N THR A 8 28.11 14.35 -41.50
CA THR A 8 28.51 14.11 -40.10
C THR A 8 27.50 14.70 -39.12
N LEU A 9 27.00 15.91 -39.36
CA LEU A 9 25.95 16.53 -38.55
C LEU A 9 24.61 15.77 -38.62
N ALA A 10 24.26 15.23 -39.79
CA ALA A 10 23.07 14.40 -39.94
C ALA A 10 23.20 13.05 -39.20
N ILE A 11 24.37 12.40 -39.25
CA ILE A 11 24.65 11.16 -38.50
C ILE A 11 24.69 11.43 -36.99
N CYS A 12 25.32 12.51 -36.53
CA CYS A 12 25.30 12.90 -35.12
C CYS A 12 23.88 13.25 -34.65
N ARG A 13 23.06 13.93 -35.46
CA ARG A 13 21.65 14.16 -35.12
C ARG A 13 20.85 12.86 -35.15
N LEU A 14 21.11 11.93 -36.07
CA LEU A 14 20.43 10.62 -36.08
C LEU A 14 20.77 9.81 -34.83
N ILE A 15 22.02 9.83 -34.36
CA ILE A 15 22.49 9.18 -33.13
C ILE A 15 21.91 9.86 -31.86
N VAL A 16 21.68 11.18 -31.91
CA VAL A 16 21.06 11.93 -30.81
C VAL A 16 19.53 11.77 -30.81
N THR A 17 18.89 11.57 -31.96
CA THR A 17 17.42 11.38 -32.08
C THR A 17 17.02 9.92 -31.93
N VAL A 18 17.89 8.98 -32.33
CA VAL A 18 17.84 7.55 -32.02
C VAL A 18 18.85 7.31 -30.91
N GLY A 19 18.56 7.85 -29.72
CA GLY A 19 19.41 7.62 -28.56
C GLY A 19 19.70 6.13 -28.45
N PHE A 20 20.98 5.75 -28.42
CA PHE A 20 21.39 4.35 -28.43
C PHE A 20 20.67 3.60 -27.29
N THR A 21 19.61 2.91 -27.65
CA THR A 21 18.69 2.23 -26.74
C THR A 21 19.48 1.19 -25.97
N PHE A 22 19.39 1.25 -24.65
CA PHE A 22 19.72 0.11 -23.80
C PHE A 22 19.05 -1.14 -24.36
N ASN A 23 19.83 -2.18 -24.65
CA ASN A 23 19.29 -3.42 -25.22
C ASN A 23 18.86 -4.33 -24.06
N PRO A 24 17.57 -4.68 -23.91
CA PRO A 24 17.12 -5.60 -22.87
C PRO A 24 17.85 -6.95 -22.87
N ASN A 25 18.42 -7.37 -24.00
CA ASN A 25 19.22 -8.59 -24.08
C ASN A 25 20.52 -8.52 -23.27
N ASP A 26 21.04 -7.33 -22.99
CA ASP A 26 22.23 -7.17 -22.15
C ASP A 26 21.92 -7.55 -20.68
N LEU A 27 20.66 -7.42 -20.25
CA LEU A 27 20.20 -7.82 -18.92
C LEU A 27 20.07 -9.33 -18.74
N LEU A 28 19.93 -10.10 -19.84
CA LEU A 28 19.88 -11.57 -19.77
C LEU A 28 21.18 -12.15 -19.22
N ARG A 29 22.28 -11.39 -19.24
CA ARG A 29 23.59 -11.78 -18.70
C ARG A 29 23.72 -11.61 -17.19
N LEU A 30 22.73 -11.00 -16.52
CA LEU A 30 22.76 -10.77 -15.07
C LEU A 30 22.61 -12.04 -14.22
N GLY A 31 22.36 -13.20 -14.85
CA GLY A 31 22.23 -14.47 -14.15
C GLY A 31 21.04 -14.51 -13.19
N LEU A 32 19.95 -13.81 -13.51
CA LEU A 32 18.74 -13.71 -12.69
C LEU A 32 18.09 -15.10 -12.54
N ASN A 33 17.56 -15.37 -11.34
CA ASN A 33 16.73 -16.55 -11.08
C ASN A 33 15.29 -16.33 -11.56
N GLY A 34 14.82 -15.09 -11.48
CA GLY A 34 13.53 -14.64 -11.96
C GLY A 34 13.47 -14.47 -13.49
N LYS A 35 12.28 -14.09 -13.98
CA LYS A 35 12.01 -13.90 -15.41
C LYS A 35 12.12 -12.43 -15.78
N LEU A 36 13.03 -12.11 -16.71
CA LEU A 36 13.00 -10.84 -17.42
C LEU A 36 12.15 -10.97 -18.69
N SER A 37 11.09 -10.17 -18.81
CA SER A 37 10.11 -10.27 -19.88
C SER A 37 10.07 -9.02 -20.75
N VAL A 38 9.98 -9.24 -22.06
CA VAL A 38 9.70 -8.22 -23.08
C VAL A 38 8.41 -8.57 -23.85
N ALA A 39 7.59 -9.47 -23.30
CA ALA A 39 6.34 -9.88 -23.92
C ALA A 39 5.33 -8.71 -23.93
N PRO A 40 4.60 -8.46 -25.03
CA PRO A 40 3.67 -7.34 -25.13
C PRO A 40 2.65 -7.25 -23.99
N ALA A 41 2.15 -8.40 -23.50
CA ALA A 41 1.18 -8.43 -22.40
C ALA A 41 1.78 -7.92 -21.07
N ASP A 42 3.03 -8.29 -20.77
CA ASP A 42 3.71 -7.83 -19.55
C ASP A 42 4.02 -6.32 -19.63
N LEU A 43 4.50 -5.85 -20.78
CA LEU A 43 4.75 -4.43 -21.03
C LEU A 43 3.47 -3.60 -20.93
N GLN A 44 2.37 -4.08 -21.52
CA GLN A 44 1.08 -3.41 -21.49
C GLN A 44 0.53 -3.30 -20.06
N SER A 45 0.58 -4.40 -19.30
CA SER A 45 0.15 -4.41 -17.89
C SER A 45 0.97 -3.45 -17.02
N ALA A 46 2.29 -3.40 -17.23
CA ALA A 46 3.17 -2.48 -16.52
C ALA A 46 3.04 -1.01 -16.97
N SER A 47 2.44 -0.76 -18.14
CA SER A 47 2.35 0.59 -18.74
C SER A 47 1.23 1.46 -18.20
N VAL A 48 0.29 0.90 -17.45
CA VAL A 48 -0.90 1.59 -16.92
C VAL A 48 -1.00 1.41 -15.41
N ASP A 49 -1.74 2.28 -14.74
CA ASP A 49 -2.06 2.15 -13.32
C ASP A 49 -3.57 2.34 -13.08
N PHE A 50 -4.00 2.20 -11.83
CA PHE A 50 -5.39 2.30 -11.44
C PHE A 50 -6.03 3.64 -11.82
N GLY A 51 -5.24 4.73 -11.82
CA GLY A 51 -5.73 6.05 -12.21
C GLY A 51 -6.16 6.14 -13.67
N GLY A 52 -5.53 5.39 -14.56
CA GLY A 52 -5.90 5.37 -15.99
C GLY A 52 -5.67 6.69 -16.74
N VAL A 53 -4.94 7.63 -16.14
CA VAL A 53 -4.67 8.97 -16.72
C VAL A 53 -3.38 8.97 -17.54
N TYR A 54 -2.37 8.22 -17.10
CA TYR A 54 -1.04 8.20 -17.72
C TYR A 54 -0.72 6.82 -18.26
N ARG A 55 0.13 6.80 -19.30
CA ARG A 55 0.69 5.57 -19.87
C ARG A 55 2.17 5.76 -20.15
N ALA A 56 3.00 4.84 -19.67
CA ALA A 56 4.44 4.82 -19.92
C ALA A 56 4.93 3.38 -20.06
N GLU A 57 5.36 3.02 -21.26
CA GLU A 57 5.78 1.65 -21.56
C GLU A 57 7.24 1.43 -21.16
N PRO A 58 7.56 0.41 -20.32
CA PRO A 58 8.93 0.11 -19.96
C PRO A 58 9.66 -0.66 -21.05
N LEU A 59 10.99 -0.77 -20.95
CA LEU A 59 11.81 -1.58 -21.86
C LEU A 59 11.69 -3.07 -21.57
N ALA A 60 11.48 -3.44 -20.30
CA ALA A 60 11.27 -4.80 -19.85
C ALA A 60 10.57 -4.81 -18.50
N VAL A 61 10.03 -5.98 -18.14
CA VAL A 61 9.46 -6.26 -16.81
C VAL A 61 10.24 -7.40 -16.17
N LEU A 62 10.85 -7.15 -15.01
CA LEU A 62 11.44 -8.18 -14.17
C LEU A 62 10.38 -8.74 -13.24
N HIS A 63 10.19 -10.06 -13.28
CA HIS A 63 9.48 -10.84 -12.26
C HIS A 63 10.54 -11.52 -11.37
N PRO A 64 10.96 -10.89 -10.26
CA PRO A 64 12.07 -11.38 -9.45
C PRO A 64 11.67 -12.66 -8.70
N ALA A 65 12.56 -13.66 -8.69
CA ALA A 65 12.40 -14.82 -7.84
C ALA A 65 12.97 -14.57 -6.44
N THR A 66 13.96 -13.68 -6.28
CA THR A 66 14.56 -13.35 -4.98
C THR A 66 14.91 -11.86 -4.86
N SER A 67 15.24 -11.40 -3.65
CA SER A 67 15.78 -10.05 -3.42
C SER A 67 17.09 -9.82 -4.16
N GLU A 68 17.91 -10.85 -4.38
CA GLU A 68 19.15 -10.76 -5.15
C GLU A 68 18.88 -10.45 -6.63
N ASP A 69 17.77 -10.90 -7.22
CA ASP A 69 17.41 -10.53 -8.59
C ASP A 69 17.15 -9.02 -8.69
N VAL A 70 16.47 -8.46 -7.69
CA VAL A 70 16.22 -7.02 -7.58
C VAL A 70 17.56 -6.28 -7.41
N ALA A 71 18.42 -6.75 -6.49
CA ALA A 71 19.74 -6.18 -6.27
C ALA A 71 20.61 -6.17 -7.52
N ARG A 72 20.66 -7.28 -8.27
CA ARG A 72 21.42 -7.39 -9.52
C ARG A 72 20.93 -6.43 -10.60
N LEU A 73 19.61 -6.28 -10.75
CA LEU A 73 19.05 -5.32 -11.70
C LEU A 73 19.41 -3.89 -11.32
N VAL A 74 19.23 -3.51 -10.05
CA VAL A 74 19.54 -2.15 -9.57
C VAL A 74 21.04 -1.89 -9.67
N LYS A 75 21.89 -2.86 -9.35
CA LYS A 75 23.34 -2.76 -9.52
C LYS A 75 23.73 -2.56 -10.98
N ALA A 76 23.09 -3.28 -11.90
CA ALA A 76 23.30 -3.10 -13.33
C ALA A 76 22.87 -1.71 -13.83
N ALA A 77 21.79 -1.16 -13.28
CA ALA A 77 21.36 0.21 -13.55
C ALA A 77 22.39 1.23 -13.04
N TYR A 78 22.90 1.02 -11.81
CA TYR A 78 23.89 1.87 -11.17
C TYR A 78 25.25 1.87 -11.89
N ASP A 79 25.72 0.70 -12.34
CA ASP A 79 27.01 0.56 -13.03
C ASP A 79 26.94 0.91 -14.53
N SER A 80 25.73 1.08 -15.08
CA SER A 80 25.55 1.42 -16.49
C SER A 80 26.07 2.82 -16.79
N ALA A 81 27.03 2.94 -17.70
CA ALA A 81 27.56 4.22 -18.16
C ALA A 81 26.48 5.18 -18.72
N ARG A 82 25.34 4.66 -19.17
CA ARG A 82 24.20 5.45 -19.67
C ARG A 82 23.08 5.61 -18.66
N GLY A 83 23.08 4.80 -17.60
CA GLY A 83 21.96 4.64 -16.68
C GLY A 83 20.70 4.07 -17.35
N PHE A 84 19.84 3.47 -16.54
CA PHE A 84 18.43 3.27 -16.88
C PHE A 84 17.63 3.32 -15.57
N THR A 85 16.37 3.69 -15.65
CA THR A 85 15.51 3.78 -14.47
C THR A 85 14.99 2.41 -14.07
N VAL A 86 14.83 2.19 -12.77
CA VAL A 86 14.20 0.99 -12.21
C VAL A 86 13.01 1.45 -11.39
N SER A 87 11.84 0.88 -11.64
CA SER A 87 10.62 1.19 -10.89
C SER A 87 10.05 -0.09 -10.30
N ALA A 88 9.88 -0.14 -8.97
CA ALA A 88 9.17 -1.23 -8.33
C ALA A 88 7.65 -1.01 -8.47
N ARG A 89 6.97 -2.01 -9.02
CA ARG A 89 5.51 -2.04 -9.16
C ARG A 89 4.95 -3.12 -8.23
N GLY A 90 4.14 -2.69 -7.27
CA GLY A 90 3.29 -3.58 -6.49
C GLY A 90 2.08 -4.04 -7.30
N HIS A 91 0.87 -3.73 -6.82
CA HIS A 91 -0.39 -4.06 -7.50
C HIS A 91 -0.88 -2.98 -8.48
N GLY A 92 -0.04 -2.00 -8.83
CA GLY A 92 -0.39 -0.96 -9.81
C GLY A 92 -1.47 0.03 -9.37
N HIS A 93 -1.73 0.16 -8.06
CA HIS A 93 -2.80 1.00 -7.52
C HIS A 93 -2.43 2.49 -7.39
N SER A 94 -1.33 2.92 -8.01
CA SER A 94 -1.01 4.34 -8.17
C SER A 94 -2.02 5.02 -9.10
N ILE A 95 -2.06 6.34 -9.06
CA ILE A 95 -3.03 7.13 -9.84
C ILE A 95 -2.38 8.11 -10.82
N ASN A 96 -1.08 8.35 -10.71
CA ASN A 96 -0.35 9.36 -11.48
C ASN A 96 0.99 8.85 -12.02
N GLY A 97 1.11 7.54 -12.28
CA GLY A 97 2.29 6.94 -12.91
C GLY A 97 3.50 6.76 -11.99
N GLN A 98 3.34 6.86 -10.66
CA GLN A 98 4.45 6.73 -9.70
C GLN A 98 5.20 5.39 -9.82
N ALA A 99 4.53 4.32 -10.24
CA ALA A 99 5.12 2.99 -10.43
C ALA A 99 5.59 2.72 -11.88
N MET A 100 5.68 3.74 -12.74
CA MET A 100 6.03 3.60 -14.15
C MET A 100 7.46 4.02 -14.48
N THR A 101 7.95 3.60 -15.64
CA THR A 101 9.20 4.09 -16.23
C THR A 101 9.15 3.98 -17.76
N THR A 102 9.65 4.99 -18.49
CA THR A 102 9.64 5.04 -19.96
C THR A 102 10.90 4.52 -20.63
N ASN A 103 12.05 4.57 -19.96
CA ASN A 103 13.36 4.13 -20.51
C ASN A 103 14.09 3.24 -19.49
N GLY A 104 13.35 2.27 -18.96
CA GLY A 104 13.83 1.49 -17.82
C GLY A 104 13.10 0.18 -17.65
N VAL A 105 13.34 -0.46 -16.51
CA VAL A 105 12.77 -1.77 -16.18
C VAL A 105 11.80 -1.61 -15.02
N VAL A 106 10.59 -2.17 -15.19
CA VAL A 106 9.66 -2.33 -14.07
C VAL A 106 9.97 -3.63 -13.35
N VAL A 107 10.09 -3.60 -12.03
CA VAL A 107 10.17 -4.78 -11.17
C VAL A 107 8.76 -5.10 -10.68
N GLN A 108 8.16 -6.16 -11.22
CA GLN A 108 6.84 -6.64 -10.80
C GLN A 108 6.98 -7.39 -9.48
N MET A 109 6.73 -6.70 -8.37
CA MET A 109 6.95 -7.23 -7.02
C MET A 109 5.91 -8.27 -6.62
N SER A 110 4.65 -8.11 -7.07
CA SER A 110 3.59 -9.09 -6.78
C SER A 110 3.86 -10.44 -7.43
N GLY A 111 3.72 -11.52 -6.66
CA GLY A 111 3.98 -12.89 -7.12
C GLY A 111 5.47 -13.27 -7.22
N GLY A 112 6.38 -12.38 -6.85
CA GLY A 112 7.82 -12.65 -6.66
C GLY A 112 8.15 -13.10 -5.23
N GLY A 113 9.43 -13.41 -4.95
CA GLY A 113 9.92 -13.77 -3.60
C GLY A 113 10.11 -15.28 -3.32
N GLY A 114 10.17 -16.12 -4.36
CA GLY A 114 10.25 -17.57 -4.20
C GLY A 114 8.88 -18.15 -3.83
N SER A 115 8.75 -19.48 -3.85
CA SER A 115 7.46 -20.18 -3.65
C SER A 115 6.62 -19.52 -2.54
N LYS A 116 5.36 -19.20 -2.85
CA LYS A 116 4.35 -18.45 -2.05
C LYS A 116 4.28 -18.76 -0.55
N ASN A 117 4.88 -19.85 -0.10
CA ASN A 117 4.90 -20.32 1.29
C ASN A 117 6.24 -20.10 2.02
N LYS A 118 7.27 -19.50 1.41
CA LYS A 118 8.62 -19.41 2.01
C LYS A 118 9.00 -18.06 2.62
N MET A 119 8.31 -16.96 2.29
CA MET A 119 8.69 -15.62 2.76
C MET A 119 7.77 -15.02 3.82
N LEU A 120 6.66 -15.68 4.17
CA LEU A 120 5.83 -15.26 5.29
C LEU A 120 6.19 -16.09 6.53
N THR A 121 6.90 -15.48 7.48
CA THR A 121 7.28 -16.11 8.76
C THR A 121 6.59 -15.37 9.89
N ILE A 122 5.78 -16.08 10.68
CA ILE A 122 5.05 -15.51 11.81
C ILE A 122 5.72 -15.94 13.12
N SER A 123 5.92 -14.98 14.02
CA SER A 123 6.33 -15.25 15.39
C SER A 123 5.19 -14.92 16.35
N GLU A 124 4.55 -15.95 16.93
CA GLU A 124 3.57 -15.76 18.01
C GLU A 124 4.23 -15.21 19.29
N LYS A 125 5.46 -15.66 19.57
CA LYS A 125 6.20 -15.24 20.76
C LYS A 125 6.55 -13.74 20.71
N PHE A 126 6.95 -13.25 19.54
CA PHE A 126 7.41 -11.87 19.37
C PHE A 126 6.38 -10.98 18.67
N MET A 127 5.21 -11.53 18.31
CA MET A 127 4.07 -10.83 17.71
C MET A 127 4.46 -10.03 16.46
N TYR A 128 5.13 -10.68 15.50
CA TYR A 128 5.43 -10.08 14.20
C TYR A 128 5.28 -11.07 13.04
N ALA A 129 5.12 -10.53 11.83
CA ALA A 129 5.24 -11.27 10.57
C ALA A 129 6.37 -10.68 9.72
N ASP A 130 7.33 -11.50 9.31
CA ASP A 130 8.25 -11.17 8.23
C ASP A 130 7.56 -11.51 6.91
N VAL A 131 7.42 -10.52 6.01
CA VAL A 131 6.67 -10.64 4.75
C VAL A 131 7.45 -10.08 3.57
N TRP A 132 7.31 -10.66 2.39
CA TRP A 132 7.87 -10.11 1.15
C TRP A 132 7.20 -8.77 0.81
N GLY A 133 7.97 -7.80 0.33
CA GLY A 133 7.47 -6.45 0.03
C GLY A 133 6.41 -6.41 -1.08
N GLY A 134 6.34 -7.44 -1.92
CA GLY A 134 5.32 -7.60 -2.95
C GLY A 134 4.06 -8.36 -2.52
N GLU A 135 3.99 -8.87 -1.29
CA GLU A 135 2.79 -9.54 -0.76
C GLU A 135 1.63 -8.58 -0.61
N LEU A 136 0.41 -9.06 -0.84
CA LEU A 136 -0.80 -8.29 -0.63
C LEU A 136 -1.23 -8.34 0.83
N TRP A 137 -1.79 -7.24 1.36
CA TRP A 137 -2.29 -7.20 2.73
C TRP A 137 -3.40 -8.23 3.01
N ILE A 138 -4.19 -8.61 1.99
CA ILE A 138 -5.17 -9.70 2.12
C ILE A 138 -4.52 -11.07 2.36
N ASP A 139 -3.39 -11.33 1.73
CA ASP A 139 -2.64 -12.58 1.91
C ASP A 139 -1.95 -12.59 3.27
N VAL A 140 -1.37 -11.45 3.69
CA VAL A 140 -0.81 -11.26 5.03
C VAL A 140 -1.88 -11.50 6.10
N LEU A 141 -3.06 -10.91 5.97
CA LEU A 141 -4.19 -11.12 6.89
C LEU A 141 -4.56 -12.61 6.96
N THR A 142 -4.74 -13.24 5.80
CA THR A 142 -5.17 -14.64 5.73
C THR A 142 -4.18 -15.54 6.47
N SER A 143 -2.88 -15.36 6.25
CA SER A 143 -1.84 -16.15 6.92
C SER A 143 -1.73 -15.85 8.40
N THR A 144 -1.83 -14.59 8.85
CA THR A 144 -1.71 -14.28 10.28
C THR A 144 -2.90 -14.80 11.09
N LEU A 145 -4.09 -14.84 10.49
CA LEU A 145 -5.30 -15.39 11.12
C LEU A 145 -5.17 -16.88 11.45
N GLU A 146 -4.37 -17.65 10.71
CA GLU A 146 -4.08 -19.06 11.03
C GLU A 146 -3.41 -19.23 12.40
N TYR A 147 -2.76 -18.16 12.89
CA TYR A 147 -2.10 -18.09 14.20
C TYR A 147 -2.92 -17.29 15.23
N GLY A 148 -4.15 -16.89 14.89
CA GLY A 148 -4.96 -16.01 15.74
C GLY A 148 -4.41 -14.60 15.87
N LEU A 149 -3.60 -14.15 14.89
CA LEU A 149 -2.94 -12.84 14.89
C LEU A 149 -3.38 -11.98 13.71
N ALA A 150 -3.20 -10.67 13.84
CA ALA A 150 -3.48 -9.70 12.78
C ALA A 150 -2.55 -8.49 12.87
N PRO A 151 -2.17 -7.85 11.74
CA PRO A 151 -1.62 -6.50 11.74
C PRO A 151 -2.51 -5.48 12.48
N LYS A 152 -1.89 -4.48 13.11
CA LYS A 152 -2.58 -3.47 13.94
C LYS A 152 -3.16 -2.30 13.15
N SER A 153 -2.61 -2.03 11.97
CA SER A 153 -2.94 -0.86 11.15
C SER A 153 -3.11 -1.26 9.69
N TRP A 154 -4.12 -0.73 9.04
CA TRP A 154 -4.62 -1.22 7.75
C TRP A 154 -4.76 -0.10 6.72
N THR A 155 -5.15 -0.52 5.52
CA THR A 155 -5.73 0.31 4.46
C THR A 155 -7.12 -0.21 4.16
N ASP A 156 -8.05 0.65 3.74
CA ASP A 156 -9.44 0.25 3.47
C ASP A 156 -9.54 -0.81 2.36
N TYR A 157 -8.58 -0.79 1.44
CA TYR A 157 -8.45 -1.76 0.36
C TYR A 157 -7.24 -2.67 0.62
N LEU A 158 -7.47 -4.00 0.64
CA LEU A 158 -6.47 -4.99 1.05
C LEU A 158 -5.68 -5.62 -0.11
N TYR A 159 -6.06 -5.37 -1.37
CA TYR A 159 -5.28 -5.80 -2.55
C TYR A 159 -4.20 -4.77 -2.91
N LEU A 160 -3.53 -4.26 -1.88
CA LEU A 160 -2.36 -3.41 -1.96
C LEU A 160 -1.16 -4.16 -1.44
N THR A 161 0.01 -3.92 -2.04
CA THR A 161 1.25 -4.59 -1.60
C THR A 161 1.86 -3.92 -0.37
N VAL A 162 2.48 -4.70 0.51
CA VAL A 162 3.18 -4.22 1.72
C VAL A 162 4.17 -3.09 1.41
N GLY A 163 5.13 -3.32 0.50
CA GLY A 163 6.13 -2.31 0.14
C GLY A 163 5.53 -1.05 -0.50
N GLY A 164 4.40 -1.20 -1.20
CA GLY A 164 3.69 -0.08 -1.82
C GLY A 164 3.05 0.86 -0.79
N THR A 165 2.36 0.31 0.20
CA THR A 165 1.73 1.14 1.24
C THR A 165 2.76 1.71 2.22
N LEU A 166 3.79 0.94 2.58
CA LEU A 166 4.90 1.40 3.42
C LEU A 166 5.75 2.47 2.75
N SER A 167 5.81 2.51 1.42
CA SER A 167 6.46 3.61 0.69
C SER A 167 5.63 4.91 0.70
N ASN A 168 4.40 4.90 1.21
CA ASN A 168 3.54 6.08 1.33
C ASN A 168 3.25 6.41 2.80
N ALA A 169 2.42 5.59 3.45
CA ALA A 169 2.11 5.63 4.87
C ALA A 169 1.30 4.39 5.27
N GLY A 170 0.22 4.13 4.52
CA GLY A 170 -0.79 3.12 4.84
C GLY A 170 -1.70 3.60 5.97
N ILE A 171 -2.85 4.18 5.62
CA ILE A 171 -3.81 4.76 6.56
C ILE A 171 -5.18 4.12 6.39
N SER A 172 -5.89 4.01 7.51
CA SER A 172 -7.29 3.61 7.65
C SER A 172 -7.75 4.00 9.07
N GLY A 173 -9.00 3.73 9.42
CA GLY A 173 -9.61 4.13 10.67
C GLY A 173 -8.97 3.61 11.95
N GLN A 174 -7.97 2.71 11.94
CA GLN A 174 -7.22 2.30 13.15
C GLN A 174 -6.01 3.20 13.43
N ALA A 175 -5.62 4.05 12.47
CA ALA A 175 -4.38 4.82 12.57
C ALA A 175 -4.37 5.82 13.73
N PHE A 176 -5.53 6.27 14.23
CA PHE A 176 -5.58 7.11 15.42
C PHE A 176 -5.14 6.37 16.71
N ASN A 177 -5.32 5.05 16.75
CA ASN A 177 -4.90 4.21 17.89
C ASN A 177 -3.47 3.68 17.73
N HIS A 178 -3.07 3.32 16.51
CA HIS A 178 -1.85 2.55 16.25
C HIS A 178 -0.82 3.29 15.36
N GLY A 179 -1.14 4.50 14.89
CA GLY A 179 -0.41 5.14 13.80
C GLY A 179 -0.64 4.46 12.44
N PRO A 180 -0.12 5.05 11.36
CA PRO A 180 -0.14 4.42 10.02
C PRO A 180 0.66 3.11 10.00
N GLN A 181 0.56 2.35 8.91
CA GLN A 181 1.32 1.10 8.72
C GLN A 181 2.83 1.31 8.87
N ILE A 182 3.38 2.45 8.42
CA ILE A 182 4.79 2.80 8.60
C ILE A 182 5.23 2.92 10.07
N SER A 183 4.30 3.14 11.01
CA SER A 183 4.57 3.15 12.46
C SER A 183 4.53 1.75 13.08
N ASN A 184 4.16 0.73 12.31
CA ASN A 184 3.94 -0.65 12.76
C ASN A 184 4.93 -1.63 12.08
N VAL A 185 6.15 -1.16 11.82
CA VAL A 185 7.25 -1.93 11.22
C VAL A 185 8.42 -1.97 12.20
N HIS A 186 8.99 -3.16 12.43
CA HIS A 186 10.17 -3.32 13.28
C HIS A 186 11.48 -3.27 12.52
N GLU A 187 11.48 -3.76 11.27
CA GLU A 187 12.69 -3.97 10.47
C GLU A 187 12.30 -4.10 8.99
N LEU A 188 13.20 -3.73 8.09
CA LEU A 188 13.05 -3.87 6.64
C LEU A 188 14.31 -4.50 6.04
N ASP A 189 14.16 -5.26 4.95
CA ASP A 189 15.26 -5.49 4.00
C ASP A 189 15.00 -4.64 2.76
N VAL A 190 16.01 -3.89 2.34
CA VAL A 190 15.93 -2.89 1.28
C VAL A 190 17.06 -3.09 0.30
N VAL A 191 16.73 -3.11 -0.99
CA VAL A 191 17.71 -2.96 -2.07
C VAL A 191 17.88 -1.46 -2.37
N THR A 192 19.02 -0.89 -2.01
CA THR A 192 19.30 0.54 -2.22
C THR A 192 19.51 0.88 -3.69
N GLY A 193 19.52 2.16 -4.04
CA GLY A 193 19.84 2.63 -5.40
C GLY A 193 21.26 2.26 -5.89
N LYS A 194 22.14 1.75 -5.03
CA LYS A 194 23.46 1.23 -5.40
C LYS A 194 23.44 -0.28 -5.72
N GLY A 195 22.30 -0.94 -5.53
CA GLY A 195 22.15 -2.40 -5.66
C GLY A 195 22.65 -3.17 -4.44
N GLU A 196 22.80 -2.52 -3.29
CA GLU A 196 23.17 -3.15 -2.03
C GLU A 196 21.90 -3.64 -1.31
N LEU A 197 21.89 -4.90 -0.87
CA LEU A 197 20.82 -5.44 -0.02
C LEU A 197 21.20 -5.20 1.45
N LEU A 198 20.45 -4.34 2.13
CA LEU A 198 20.69 -3.95 3.52
C LEU A 198 19.46 -4.25 4.37
N THR A 199 19.70 -4.72 5.59
CA THR A 199 18.68 -4.77 6.65
C THR A 199 18.72 -3.46 7.44
N CYS A 200 17.57 -2.87 7.73
CA CYS A 200 17.47 -1.64 8.51
C CYS A 200 16.31 -1.68 9.52
N SER A 201 16.49 -0.97 10.63
CA SER A 201 15.56 -0.82 11.76
C SER A 201 15.86 0.50 12.49
N GLU A 202 15.16 0.80 13.57
CA GLU A 202 15.52 1.94 14.43
C GLU A 202 16.94 1.86 15.00
N LYS A 203 17.53 0.66 15.10
CA LYS A 203 18.83 0.42 15.72
C LYS A 203 19.96 0.14 14.72
N GLU A 204 19.62 -0.25 13.50
CA GLU A 204 20.57 -0.65 12.45
C GLU A 204 20.23 0.09 11.17
N ASN A 205 21.18 0.79 10.55
CA ASN A 205 20.93 1.57 9.32
C ASN A 205 19.69 2.50 9.45
N SER A 206 19.54 3.17 10.59
CA SER A 206 18.31 3.88 10.97
C SER A 206 17.92 5.02 10.03
N GLU A 207 18.90 5.71 9.43
CA GLU A 207 18.63 6.72 8.41
C GLU A 207 17.94 6.11 7.18
N LEU A 208 18.36 4.92 6.73
CA LEU A 208 17.71 4.22 5.63
C LEU A 208 16.30 3.75 6.02
N PHE A 209 16.14 3.24 7.24
CA PHE A 209 14.83 2.82 7.77
C PHE A 209 13.82 3.97 7.75
N GLN A 210 14.21 5.13 8.28
CA GLN A 210 13.37 6.33 8.30
C GLN A 210 13.13 6.90 6.89
N ALA A 211 14.14 6.86 6.01
CA ALA A 211 14.01 7.40 4.66
C ALA A 211 13.06 6.56 3.79
N VAL A 212 13.09 5.23 3.92
CA VAL A 212 12.29 4.32 3.08
C VAL A 212 10.81 4.32 3.48
N LEU A 213 10.51 4.42 4.77
CA LEU A 213 9.13 4.52 5.28
C LEU A 213 8.50 5.86 4.88
N GLY A 214 7.51 5.82 3.99
CA GLY A 214 6.95 7.02 3.36
C GLY A 214 7.87 7.66 2.30
N GLY A 215 8.94 6.96 1.91
CA GLY A 215 9.99 7.46 1.02
C GLY A 215 9.66 7.45 -0.47
N LEU A 216 8.43 7.12 -0.85
CA LEU A 216 7.96 7.06 -2.26
C LEU A 216 8.86 6.20 -3.17
N GLY A 217 9.46 5.15 -2.61
CA GLY A 217 10.39 4.26 -3.32
C GLY A 217 11.71 4.90 -3.75
N GLN A 218 12.05 6.10 -3.25
CA GLN A 218 13.21 6.88 -3.74
C GLN A 218 14.56 6.39 -3.22
N PHE A 219 14.58 5.75 -2.04
CA PHE A 219 15.83 5.36 -1.36
C PHE A 219 16.16 3.88 -1.54
N GLY A 220 15.21 3.10 -2.05
CA GLY A 220 15.38 1.68 -2.32
C GLY A 220 14.06 0.93 -2.46
N ILE A 221 14.16 -0.35 -2.83
CA ILE A 221 13.03 -1.26 -2.99
C ILE A 221 12.93 -2.11 -1.72
N ILE A 222 11.80 -2.03 -1.03
CA ILE A 222 11.49 -2.87 0.13
C ILE A 222 11.28 -4.31 -0.37
N THR A 223 12.16 -5.22 0.02
CA THR A 223 12.06 -6.66 -0.30
C THR A 223 11.49 -7.46 0.87
N ARG A 224 11.72 -7.06 2.12
CA ARG A 224 11.07 -7.66 3.29
C ARG A 224 10.63 -6.58 4.26
N ALA A 225 9.52 -6.79 4.95
CA ALA A 225 9.14 -6.01 6.12
C ALA A 225 8.79 -6.92 7.29
N ARG A 226 9.22 -6.54 8.50
CA ARG A 226 8.77 -7.14 9.76
C ARG A 226 7.62 -6.32 10.32
N ILE A 227 6.39 -6.80 10.12
CA ILE A 227 5.15 -6.12 10.52
C ILE A 227 4.76 -6.50 11.94
N ALA A 228 4.41 -5.51 12.76
CA ALA A 228 3.90 -5.72 14.11
C ALA A 228 2.49 -6.34 14.08
N LEU A 229 2.27 -7.36 14.92
CA LEU A 229 0.99 -8.06 15.06
C LEU A 229 0.37 -7.83 16.44
N GLU A 230 -0.92 -8.10 16.53
CA GLU A 230 -1.70 -8.24 17.76
C GLU A 230 -2.62 -9.46 17.69
N GLN A 231 -3.30 -9.75 18.80
CA GLN A 231 -4.31 -10.79 18.84
C GLN A 231 -5.47 -10.41 17.92
N ALA A 232 -5.83 -11.30 17.00
CA ALA A 232 -6.91 -11.04 16.06
C ALA A 232 -8.26 -11.04 16.80
N PRO A 233 -9.08 -9.99 16.64
CA PRO A 233 -10.46 -10.03 17.13
C PRO A 233 -11.27 -11.05 16.32
N GLN A 234 -12.26 -11.66 16.96
CA GLN A 234 -13.10 -12.67 16.29
C GLN A 234 -14.28 -12.05 15.55
N ARG A 235 -14.75 -10.89 16.05
CA ARG A 235 -15.91 -10.19 15.50
C ARG A 235 -15.74 -8.69 15.61
N VAL A 236 -16.55 -7.99 14.82
CA VAL A 236 -16.61 -6.54 14.75
C VAL A 236 -18.07 -6.11 14.86
N ARG A 237 -18.37 -5.16 15.75
CA ARG A 237 -19.61 -4.39 15.68
C ARG A 237 -19.33 -3.15 14.86
N TRP A 238 -20.02 -3.02 13.73
CA TRP A 238 -19.85 -1.92 12.80
C TRP A 238 -21.08 -1.01 12.85
N ILE A 239 -20.86 0.28 13.09
CA ILE A 239 -21.90 1.27 13.32
C ILE A 239 -21.69 2.45 12.37
N ARG A 240 -22.79 2.96 11.81
CA ARG A 240 -22.83 4.22 11.08
C ARG A 240 -23.82 5.17 11.72
N VAL A 241 -23.39 6.40 11.97
CA VAL A 241 -24.23 7.47 12.56
C VAL A 241 -24.30 8.63 11.57
N LEU A 242 -25.50 9.13 11.30
CA LEU A 242 -25.73 10.23 10.37
C LEU A 242 -25.89 11.55 11.11
N TYR A 243 -25.24 12.58 10.60
CA TYR A 243 -25.28 13.95 11.09
C TYR A 243 -25.73 14.88 9.96
N SER A 244 -26.54 15.88 10.31
CA SER A 244 -26.86 17.00 9.40
C SER A 244 -26.01 18.25 9.67
N ASN A 245 -25.30 18.30 10.80
CA ASN A 245 -24.45 19.43 11.20
C ASN A 245 -22.98 19.01 11.20
N PHE A 246 -22.16 19.70 10.42
CA PHE A 246 -20.73 19.42 10.30
C PHE A 246 -19.98 19.59 11.63
N SER A 247 -20.31 20.64 12.39
CA SER A 247 -19.60 20.95 13.63
C SER A 247 -19.81 19.85 14.68
N THR A 248 -21.03 19.33 14.78
CA THR A 248 -21.31 18.18 15.66
C THR A 248 -20.60 16.92 15.16
N PHE A 249 -20.64 16.63 13.87
CA PHE A 249 -19.94 15.49 13.28
C PHE A 249 -18.44 15.50 13.58
N THR A 250 -17.76 16.64 13.36
CA THR A 250 -16.32 16.75 13.62
C THR A 250 -16.00 16.73 15.10
N GLN A 251 -16.82 17.37 15.95
CA GLN A 251 -16.62 17.35 17.40
C GLN A 251 -16.68 15.93 17.95
N ASP A 252 -17.66 15.14 17.51
CA ASP A 252 -17.79 13.74 17.92
C ASP A 252 -16.63 12.90 17.38
N GLN A 253 -16.26 13.07 16.11
CA GLN A 253 -15.13 12.35 15.52
C GLN A 253 -13.81 12.65 16.27
N GLU A 254 -13.53 13.92 16.56
CA GLU A 254 -12.38 14.38 17.33
C GLU A 254 -12.40 13.83 18.77
N TYR A 255 -13.56 13.85 19.41
CA TYR A 255 -13.72 13.26 20.74
C TYR A 255 -13.39 11.76 20.74
N LEU A 256 -13.95 10.98 19.80
CA LEU A 256 -13.69 9.54 19.73
C LEU A 256 -12.22 9.22 19.51
N ILE A 257 -11.52 9.95 18.64
CA ILE A 257 -10.08 9.72 18.42
C ILE A 257 -9.22 10.25 19.57
N SER A 258 -9.69 11.22 20.37
CA SER A 258 -8.99 11.69 21.58
C SER A 258 -8.88 10.61 22.66
N LEU A 259 -9.69 9.54 22.57
CA LEU A 259 -9.66 8.38 23.47
C LEU A 259 -8.52 7.39 23.14
N HIS A 260 -7.66 7.69 22.16
CA HIS A 260 -6.45 6.91 21.91
C HIS A 260 -5.60 6.85 23.20
N GLY A 261 -5.28 5.65 23.67
CA GLY A 261 -4.60 5.43 24.96
C GLY A 261 -5.52 5.12 26.14
N LYS A 262 -6.85 5.24 26.00
CA LYS A 262 -7.80 4.63 26.95
C LYS A 262 -7.78 3.10 26.82
N PRO A 263 -8.19 2.37 27.88
CA PRO A 263 -8.37 0.91 27.80
C PRO A 263 -9.31 0.52 26.66
N ALA A 264 -9.13 -0.69 26.11
CA ALA A 264 -9.93 -1.16 24.97
C ALA A 264 -11.43 -1.01 25.21
N SER A 265 -11.95 -1.31 26.41
CA SER A 265 -13.38 -1.16 26.76
C SER A 265 -13.91 0.28 26.74
N GLN A 266 -13.04 1.29 26.67
CA GLN A 266 -13.39 2.72 26.72
C GLN A 266 -13.05 3.47 25.43
N LYS A 267 -12.86 2.76 24.32
CA LYS A 267 -12.66 3.37 23.00
C LYS A 267 -13.20 2.49 21.87
N PHE A 268 -13.33 3.08 20.70
CA PHE A 268 -13.52 2.36 19.45
C PHE A 268 -12.16 1.93 18.87
N ASP A 269 -12.19 0.94 17.98
CA ASP A 269 -11.01 0.37 17.35
C ASP A 269 -10.80 0.92 15.93
N TYR A 270 -11.86 1.46 15.34
CA TYR A 270 -11.88 2.11 14.03
C TYR A 270 -12.76 3.37 14.08
N VAL A 271 -12.29 4.47 13.49
CA VAL A 271 -13.06 5.70 13.29
C VAL A 271 -12.73 6.29 11.92
N GLU A 272 -13.75 6.43 11.08
CA GLU A 272 -13.72 7.17 9.81
C GLU A 272 -14.99 8.00 9.63
N GLY A 273 -15.07 8.72 8.52
CA GLY A 273 -16.32 9.31 8.09
C GLY A 273 -16.26 9.76 6.64
N PHE A 274 -17.44 9.93 6.06
CA PHE A 274 -17.59 10.38 4.68
C PHE A 274 -18.76 11.35 4.53
N VAL A 275 -18.68 12.16 3.48
CA VAL A 275 -19.67 13.20 3.16
C VAL A 275 -20.62 12.70 2.09
N ILE A 276 -21.91 12.92 2.31
CA ILE A 276 -23.00 12.51 1.43
C ILE A 276 -23.66 13.78 0.89
N VAL A 277 -23.51 14.03 -0.41
CA VAL A 277 -24.06 15.22 -1.10
C VAL A 277 -25.34 14.94 -1.89
N ASP A 278 -25.74 13.67 -1.97
CA ASP A 278 -26.96 13.22 -2.65
C ASP A 278 -27.60 12.12 -1.80
N GLU A 279 -28.83 12.34 -1.33
CA GLU A 279 -29.59 11.37 -0.53
C GLU A 279 -29.78 10.03 -1.27
N GLY A 280 -29.75 10.05 -2.62
CA GLY A 280 -29.75 8.85 -3.45
C GLY A 280 -28.56 7.93 -3.19
N LEU A 281 -27.46 8.42 -2.62
CA LEU A 281 -26.29 7.63 -2.21
C LEU A 281 -26.54 6.78 -0.96
N ILE A 282 -27.50 7.17 -0.10
CA ILE A 282 -27.82 6.42 1.12
C ILE A 282 -28.65 5.18 0.79
N ASN A 283 -29.52 5.29 -0.21
CA ASN A 283 -30.33 4.20 -0.75
C ASN A 283 -29.71 3.57 -2.03
N ASN A 284 -28.46 3.90 -2.34
CA ASN A 284 -27.78 3.37 -3.52
C ASN A 284 -27.48 1.88 -3.30
N TRP A 285 -27.69 1.08 -4.35
CA TRP A 285 -27.34 -0.34 -4.42
C TRP A 285 -25.87 -0.64 -4.07
N ARG A 286 -24.99 0.37 -4.12
CA ARG A 286 -23.59 0.29 -3.69
C ARG A 286 -23.38 0.37 -2.17
N SER A 287 -24.36 0.81 -1.39
CA SER A 287 -24.30 0.76 0.07
C SER A 287 -24.75 -0.62 0.54
N SER A 288 -23.80 -1.50 0.84
CA SER A 288 -24.09 -2.82 1.46
C SER A 288 -24.55 -2.70 2.92
N PHE A 289 -24.45 -1.50 3.52
CA PHE A 289 -24.70 -1.27 4.93
C PHE A 289 -26.14 -0.84 5.23
N PHE A 290 -26.74 0.00 4.38
CA PHE A 290 -28.12 0.45 4.54
C PHE A 290 -29.05 -0.44 3.74
N SER A 291 -29.71 -1.38 4.43
CA SER A 291 -30.62 -2.30 3.75
C SER A 291 -31.83 -1.58 3.16
N PRO A 292 -32.22 -1.83 1.90
CA PRO A 292 -33.49 -1.39 1.35
C PRO A 292 -34.71 -1.87 2.16
N SER A 293 -34.57 -2.98 2.91
CA SER A 293 -35.63 -3.52 3.79
C SER A 293 -35.71 -2.84 5.15
N ASN A 294 -34.71 -2.06 5.54
CA ASN A 294 -34.71 -1.24 6.74
C ASN A 294 -34.17 0.15 6.38
N PRO A 295 -34.92 0.92 5.56
CA PRO A 295 -34.46 2.21 5.09
C PRO A 295 -34.26 3.10 6.30
N VAL A 296 -33.03 3.60 6.48
CA VAL A 296 -32.81 4.71 7.41
C VAL A 296 -33.78 5.80 6.98
N LYS A 297 -34.60 6.31 7.90
CA LYS A 297 -35.53 7.41 7.61
C LYS A 297 -34.72 8.70 7.47
N VAL A 298 -33.89 8.80 6.43
CA VAL A 298 -33.06 9.97 6.13
C VAL A 298 -33.95 11.21 5.97
N SER A 299 -35.18 11.05 5.47
CA SER A 299 -36.16 12.11 5.33
C SER A 299 -36.55 12.82 6.63
N SER A 300 -36.19 12.28 7.81
CA SER A 300 -36.36 12.97 9.10
C SER A 300 -35.18 13.87 9.46
N LEU A 301 -34.00 13.65 8.86
CA LEU A 301 -32.82 14.47 9.02
C LEU A 301 -32.93 15.65 8.05
N LYS A 302 -33.28 16.83 8.55
CA LYS A 302 -33.23 18.07 7.76
C LYS A 302 -31.76 18.37 7.45
N ALA A 303 -31.25 17.90 6.31
CA ALA A 303 -29.90 18.21 5.85
C ALA A 303 -29.79 19.71 5.58
N GLU A 304 -29.09 20.44 6.45
CA GLU A 304 -28.77 21.84 6.19
C GLU A 304 -27.84 21.91 4.97
N GLY A 305 -28.30 22.59 3.90
CA GLY A 305 -27.53 22.69 2.66
C GLY A 305 -27.51 21.41 1.80
N GLY A 306 -28.32 20.39 2.11
CA GLY A 306 -28.42 19.16 1.30
C GLY A 306 -27.25 18.19 1.47
N VAL A 307 -26.45 18.36 2.53
CA VAL A 307 -25.30 17.50 2.83
C VAL A 307 -25.54 16.76 4.14
N LEU A 308 -25.18 15.48 4.17
CA LEU A 308 -25.13 14.66 5.37
C LEU A 308 -23.71 14.16 5.60
N TYR A 309 -23.37 13.93 6.86
CA TYR A 309 -22.08 13.38 7.27
C TYR A 309 -22.33 12.03 7.93
N CYS A 310 -21.55 11.03 7.55
CA CYS A 310 -21.62 9.70 8.14
C CYS A 310 -20.36 9.46 8.96
N LEU A 311 -20.52 9.30 10.27
CA LEU A 311 -19.49 8.76 11.14
C LEU A 311 -19.54 7.25 11.06
N GLU A 312 -18.40 6.62 10.80
CA GLU A 312 -18.25 5.18 10.69
C GLU A 312 -17.29 4.68 11.76
N ILE A 313 -17.77 3.81 12.64
CA ILE A 313 -17.00 3.34 13.79
C ILE A 313 -17.13 1.83 13.96
N THR A 314 -16.07 1.22 14.49
CA THR A 314 -16.13 -0.20 14.85
C THR A 314 -15.62 -0.47 16.26
N LYS A 315 -16.20 -1.53 16.83
CA LYS A 315 -15.76 -2.16 18.07
C LYS A 315 -15.37 -3.60 17.80
N ASN A 316 -14.10 -3.93 18.02
CA ASN A 316 -13.54 -5.26 17.91
C ASN A 316 -13.81 -6.04 19.21
N TYR A 317 -14.18 -7.32 19.08
CA TYR A 317 -14.48 -8.15 20.25
C TYR A 317 -14.21 -9.64 20.03
N HIS A 318 -14.11 -10.37 21.14
CA HIS A 318 -14.00 -11.82 21.17
C HIS A 318 -15.32 -12.44 21.61
N LEU A 319 -15.55 -13.71 21.30
CA LEU A 319 -16.78 -14.38 21.72
C LEU A 319 -16.93 -14.46 23.25
N SER A 320 -15.82 -14.41 23.99
CA SER A 320 -15.80 -14.44 25.45
C SER A 320 -16.37 -13.18 26.11
N ASN A 321 -16.41 -12.04 25.43
CA ASN A 321 -16.97 -10.79 25.96
C ASN A 321 -18.19 -10.29 25.18
N ALA A 322 -18.81 -11.12 24.34
CA ALA A 322 -19.93 -10.74 23.50
C ALA A 322 -21.12 -10.17 24.31
N ASP A 323 -21.36 -10.66 25.52
CA ASP A 323 -22.49 -10.25 26.38
C ASP A 323 -22.36 -8.82 26.94
N THR A 324 -21.17 -8.23 26.93
CA THR A 324 -20.93 -6.86 27.45
C THR A 324 -20.82 -5.80 26.36
N ILE A 325 -20.67 -6.20 25.09
CA ILE A 325 -20.39 -5.27 23.98
C ILE A 325 -21.49 -4.24 23.77
N ASP A 326 -22.77 -4.61 23.93
CA ASP A 326 -23.87 -3.66 23.79
C ASP A 326 -23.80 -2.57 24.88
N GLN A 327 -23.48 -2.94 26.12
CA GLN A 327 -23.34 -1.98 27.22
C GLN A 327 -22.12 -1.07 27.04
N GLU A 328 -20.99 -1.62 26.58
CA GLU A 328 -19.78 -0.83 26.28
C GLU A 328 -20.07 0.21 25.20
N ILE A 329 -20.76 -0.18 24.13
CA ILE A 329 -21.11 0.71 23.02
C ILE A 329 -22.10 1.79 23.47
N GLU A 330 -23.12 1.44 24.26
CA GLU A 330 -24.04 2.43 24.81
C GLU A 330 -23.32 3.48 25.66
N ILE A 331 -22.32 3.08 26.45
CA ILE A 331 -21.54 4.02 27.26
C ILE A 331 -20.71 4.93 26.37
N LEU A 332 -20.12 4.40 25.30
CA LEU A 332 -19.31 5.16 24.34
C LEU A 332 -20.14 6.15 23.51
N LEU A 333 -21.41 5.84 23.23
CA LEU A 333 -22.31 6.69 22.44
C LEU A 333 -23.12 7.70 23.28
N LYS A 334 -23.09 7.62 24.62
CA LYS A 334 -23.84 8.52 25.52
C LYS A 334 -23.09 9.82 25.88
N ASN A 335 -21.80 9.91 25.57
CA ASN A 335 -20.93 11.05 25.88
C ASN A 335 -20.51 11.75 24.59
#